data_AF-A0AAW7TLZ8-F1
#
_entry.id   AF-A0AAW7TLZ8-F1
#
_cell.length_a   1.000
_cell.length_b   1.000
_cell.length_c   1.000
_cell.angle_alpha   90.00
_cell.angle_beta   90.00
_cell.angle_gamma   90.00
#
_symmetry.space_group_name_H-M   'P 1'
#
loop_
_entity.id
_entity.type
_entity.pdbx_description
1 polymer ?
#
loop_
_entity_poly.entity_id
_entity_poly.type
_entity_poly.pdbx_seq_one_letter_code
_entity_poly.pdbx_strand_id
1 'polypeptide(L)'
;MSEIRIYAEVWEQGMYFKSYFDKINPNYDIKVILINTNLNNYSNKSIISLLRHFKKFDAFISFVKNDKEYPLFMIEFSTAVVTDDHELQRGDALYWAYHNKVAYMKISPSKKLSPTAGTQHGGGTKISVHDQVINIFKKKGVMIHIDWPSLETTEHVAGEKNFLSCPPYSSYLLEVLKKSINIIESSLDNNQYYEGLWNFLCEHKVEGIKLRDWLTIDRDILSKINDSQRYKINREEKRLQIKVNRFGHAMDPERGMLAFWRLLLGEDWEIVGEFHMYRPEIETPKNSKAPSYKKLFDRVSQEKNLLKLVKENIEDRGNVVDKCFALKLFLLATNTHKYFEVSLDNETYHMDDDILYRFLRSGKKITAFKNLLLYCDKFVLTGLDRAKLVTITWNKKIVNDYYNSLKTELSKDLTPLPISLPLEEYFNEDIVTYVTKEYLVQKGYEIVAISYPDAQGDRCVLVGSGREIDRTYVDIIALTPDHKILLVECKQNLNQSYEDCLKLKDLIETYPEAVKKLVNTLTDVDCSKYELLSVISGFDSDNTDQIEANIICSISYDQANRKFSLTEYKKNENQQLYTVETKEVYICI
;
A
#
# COMPACT_ATOMS: atom_id res chain seq x y z
N MET A 1 -26.16 20.22 -6.22
CA MET A 1 -24.80 20.52 -6.72
C MET A 1 -24.05 19.21 -6.71
N SER A 2 -23.30 18.89 -7.78
CA SER A 2 -22.50 17.66 -7.82
C SER A 2 -21.22 17.86 -7.02
N GLU A 3 -20.87 16.89 -6.19
CA GLU A 3 -19.70 16.93 -5.32
C GLU A 3 -18.74 15.79 -5.69
N ILE A 4 -17.44 16.07 -5.70
CA ILE A 4 -16.38 15.09 -5.90
C ILE A 4 -15.67 14.92 -4.57
N ARG A 5 -15.52 13.68 -4.10
CA ARG A 5 -14.77 13.39 -2.88
C ARG A 5 -13.52 12.58 -3.21
N ILE A 6 -12.40 13.01 -2.65
CA ILE A 6 -11.10 12.39 -2.81
C ILE A 6 -10.63 11.95 -1.42
N TYR A 7 -10.79 10.67 -1.14
CA TYR A 7 -10.31 10.03 0.07
C TYR A 7 -8.86 9.63 -0.15
N ALA A 8 -7.92 10.16 0.64
CA ALA A 8 -6.51 9.89 0.45
C ALA A 8 -5.83 9.56 1.78
N GLU A 9 -4.84 8.67 1.75
CA GLU A 9 -3.96 8.41 2.91
C GLU A 9 -2.97 9.54 3.12
N VAL A 10 -2.57 10.16 2.01
CA VAL A 10 -1.66 11.29 1.98
C VAL A 10 -2.35 12.51 1.42
N TRP A 11 -2.33 13.61 2.16
CA TRP A 11 -3.00 14.86 1.79
C TRP A 11 -2.52 15.39 0.44
N GLU A 12 -1.21 15.32 0.19
CA GLU A 12 -0.62 15.77 -1.07
C GLU A 12 -1.17 15.02 -2.30
N GLN A 13 -1.39 13.71 -2.18
CA GLN A 13 -2.00 12.91 -3.25
C GLN A 13 -3.46 13.31 -3.49
N GLY A 14 -4.20 13.63 -2.42
CA GLY A 14 -5.55 14.17 -2.53
C GLY A 14 -5.59 15.51 -3.27
N MET A 15 -4.69 16.42 -2.89
CA MET A 15 -4.54 17.74 -3.53
C MET A 15 -4.08 17.64 -5.00
N TYR A 16 -3.24 16.65 -5.32
CA TYR A 16 -2.84 16.35 -6.70
C TYR A 16 -4.07 16.07 -7.57
N PHE A 17 -4.96 15.16 -7.16
CA PHE A 17 -6.20 14.89 -7.90
C PHE A 17 -7.15 16.08 -7.93
N LYS A 18 -7.26 16.83 -6.82
CA LYS A 18 -8.07 18.07 -6.80
C LYS A 18 -7.65 19.02 -7.91
N SER A 19 -6.35 19.18 -8.15
CA SER A 19 -5.83 20.05 -9.21
C SER A 19 -6.29 19.64 -10.63
N TYR A 20 -6.57 18.36 -10.87
CA TYR A 20 -7.16 17.91 -12.14
C TYR A 20 -8.64 18.26 -12.22
N PHE A 21 -9.40 18.05 -11.15
CA PHE A 21 -10.83 18.35 -11.14
C PHE A 21 -11.12 19.85 -11.22
N ASP A 22 -10.31 20.68 -10.58
CA ASP A 22 -10.36 22.15 -10.72
C ASP A 22 -10.21 22.57 -12.20
N LYS A 23 -9.37 21.86 -12.99
CA LYS A 23 -9.22 22.08 -14.44
C LYS A 23 -10.39 21.51 -15.26
N ILE A 24 -11.04 20.45 -14.81
CA ILE A 24 -12.17 19.82 -15.52
C ILE A 24 -13.41 20.71 -15.42
N ASN A 25 -13.77 21.13 -14.21
CA ASN A 25 -14.88 22.05 -13.97
C ASN A 25 -14.71 22.71 -12.58
N PRO A 26 -14.40 24.01 -12.52
CA PRO A 26 -14.19 24.71 -11.26
C PRO A 26 -15.46 24.90 -10.43
N ASN A 27 -16.64 24.56 -10.97
CA ASN A 27 -17.91 24.66 -10.25
C ASN A 27 -18.25 23.39 -9.44
N TYR A 28 -17.44 22.32 -9.52
CA TYR A 28 -17.64 21.18 -8.63
C TYR A 28 -17.22 21.53 -7.20
N ASP A 29 -18.01 21.10 -6.22
CA ASP A 29 -17.58 21.05 -4.84
C ASP A 29 -16.62 19.88 -4.68
N ILE A 30 -15.31 20.14 -4.60
CA ILE A 30 -14.28 19.10 -4.53
C ILE A 30 -13.73 19.05 -3.10
N LYS A 31 -13.94 17.92 -2.42
CA LYS A 31 -13.48 17.69 -1.05
C LYS A 31 -12.34 16.69 -1.02
N VAL A 32 -11.24 17.07 -0.37
CA VAL A 32 -10.15 16.16 -0.03
C VAL A 32 -10.36 15.70 1.42
N ILE A 33 -10.32 14.41 1.66
CA ILE A 33 -10.65 13.79 2.94
C ILE A 33 -9.51 12.83 3.29
N LEU A 34 -8.82 13.08 4.41
CA LEU A 34 -7.84 12.13 4.92
C LEU A 34 -8.53 10.88 5.44
N ILE A 35 -8.02 9.71 5.08
CA ILE A 35 -8.50 8.46 5.65
C ILE A 35 -7.65 8.06 6.85
N ASN A 36 -8.27 7.94 8.02
CA ASN A 36 -7.60 7.39 9.19
C ASN A 36 -7.67 5.85 9.18
N THR A 37 -6.77 5.19 9.92
CA THR A 37 -6.72 3.72 10.02
C THR A 37 -7.88 3.13 10.86
N ASN A 38 -8.61 3.96 11.61
CA ASN A 38 -9.66 3.52 12.53
C ASN A 38 -10.99 3.33 11.80
N LEU A 39 -11.29 2.08 11.44
CA LEU A 39 -12.55 1.69 10.79
C LEU A 39 -13.81 2.06 11.59
N ASN A 40 -13.74 2.30 12.90
CA ASN A 40 -14.90 2.72 13.68
C ASN A 40 -15.37 4.14 13.34
N ASN A 41 -14.51 4.94 12.69
CA ASN A 41 -14.84 6.29 12.25
C ASN A 41 -15.65 6.30 10.94
N TYR A 42 -15.96 5.11 10.41
CA TYR A 42 -16.62 4.93 9.12
C TYR A 42 -17.98 4.25 9.31
N SER A 43 -19.01 4.81 8.67
CA SER A 43 -20.37 4.25 8.71
C SER A 43 -20.42 2.92 7.96
N ASN A 44 -20.96 1.86 8.57
CA ASN A 44 -21.17 0.55 7.92
C ASN A 44 -22.05 0.58 6.66
N LYS A 45 -22.61 1.74 6.32
CA LYS A 45 -23.56 1.94 5.23
C LYS A 45 -22.95 2.55 3.96
N SER A 46 -21.77 3.17 4.03
CA SER A 46 -21.18 3.78 2.83
C SER A 46 -20.30 2.80 2.05
N ILE A 47 -20.28 2.95 0.73
CA ILE A 47 -19.43 2.17 -0.19
C ILE A 47 -17.95 2.22 0.21
N ILE A 48 -17.49 3.38 0.70
CA ILE A 48 -16.11 3.61 1.17
C ILE A 48 -15.77 2.67 2.33
N SER A 49 -16.60 2.66 3.37
CA SER A 49 -16.37 1.87 4.58
C SER A 49 -16.30 0.38 4.28
N LEU A 50 -17.16 -0.07 3.37
CA LEU A 50 -17.23 -1.47 2.95
C LEU A 50 -15.98 -1.85 2.14
N LEU A 51 -15.53 -1.02 1.20
CA LEU A 51 -14.26 -1.26 0.49
C LEU A 51 -13.07 -1.30 1.45
N ARG A 52 -13.05 -0.41 2.45
CA ARG A 52 -12.02 -0.40 3.50
C ARG A 52 -12.08 -1.62 4.44
N HIS A 53 -13.21 -2.30 4.56
CA HIS A 53 -13.27 -3.59 5.24
C HIS A 53 -12.52 -4.69 4.47
N PHE A 54 -12.49 -4.61 3.14
CA PHE A 54 -11.78 -5.58 2.29
C PHE A 54 -10.30 -5.24 2.12
N LYS A 55 -9.97 -3.97 1.83
CA LYS A 55 -8.63 -3.55 1.44
C LYS A 55 -8.37 -2.07 1.78
N LYS A 56 -7.15 -1.79 2.27
CA LYS A 56 -6.58 -0.44 2.41
C LYS A 56 -6.13 0.02 1.02
N PHE A 57 -6.48 1.23 0.61
CA PHE A 57 -6.17 1.84 -0.69
C PHE A 57 -5.48 3.18 -0.46
N ASP A 58 -4.57 3.55 -1.35
CA ASP A 58 -3.77 4.78 -1.19
C ASP A 58 -4.66 6.01 -1.41
N ALA A 59 -5.54 5.95 -2.42
CA ALA A 59 -6.59 6.92 -2.62
C ALA A 59 -7.87 6.31 -3.21
N PHE A 60 -8.98 7.01 -3.06
CA PHE A 60 -10.28 6.65 -3.60
C PHE A 60 -11.07 7.89 -3.99
N ILE A 61 -11.65 7.88 -5.19
CA ILE A 61 -12.44 8.99 -5.71
C ILE A 61 -13.89 8.55 -5.85
N SER A 62 -14.82 9.38 -5.39
CA SER A 62 -16.26 9.21 -5.57
C SER A 62 -16.94 10.46 -6.11
N PHE A 63 -18.16 10.27 -6.60
CA PHE A 63 -19.04 11.33 -7.11
C PHE A 63 -20.37 11.29 -6.38
N VAL A 64 -20.77 12.41 -5.78
CA VAL A 64 -22.02 12.55 -5.06
C VAL A 64 -23.05 13.28 -5.92
N LYS A 65 -24.16 12.60 -6.20
CA LYS A 65 -25.31 13.14 -6.96
C LYS A 65 -26.59 12.56 -6.39
N ASN A 66 -27.60 13.41 -6.18
CA ASN A 66 -28.91 13.01 -5.67
C ASN A 66 -28.83 12.23 -4.35
N ASP A 67 -28.03 12.71 -3.40
CA ASP A 67 -27.78 12.09 -2.08
C ASP A 67 -27.27 10.64 -2.17
N LYS A 68 -26.59 10.30 -3.27
CA LYS A 68 -25.92 9.02 -3.48
C LYS A 68 -24.47 9.23 -3.85
N GLU A 69 -23.59 8.45 -3.23
CA GLU A 69 -22.16 8.48 -3.45
C GLU A 69 -21.72 7.29 -4.31
N TYR A 70 -21.28 7.58 -5.54
CA TYR A 70 -20.90 6.60 -6.54
C TYR A 70 -19.38 6.43 -6.57
N PRO A 71 -18.87 5.18 -6.52
CA PRO A 71 -17.44 4.92 -6.55
C PRO A 71 -16.87 5.14 -7.96
N LEU A 72 -15.92 6.05 -8.13
CA LEU A 72 -15.28 6.27 -9.43
C LEU A 72 -14.01 5.42 -9.59
N PHE A 73 -13.06 5.59 -8.67
CA PHE A 73 -11.73 4.98 -8.75
C PHE A 73 -11.24 4.51 -7.39
N MET A 74 -10.67 3.32 -7.36
CA MET A 74 -9.73 2.90 -6.32
C MET A 74 -8.32 2.99 -6.88
N ILE A 75 -7.46 3.75 -6.20
CA ILE A 75 -6.16 4.17 -6.70
C ILE A 75 -5.05 3.53 -5.88
N GLU A 76 -4.03 3.05 -6.58
CA GLU A 76 -2.77 2.58 -6.01
C GLU A 76 -1.60 3.33 -6.63
N PHE A 77 -0.70 3.83 -5.79
CA PHE A 77 0.58 4.40 -6.13
C PHE A 77 1.68 3.36 -5.89
N SER A 78 2.60 3.22 -6.83
CA SER A 78 3.78 2.37 -6.64
C SER A 78 4.98 2.96 -7.35
N THR A 79 6.06 3.15 -6.59
CA THR A 79 7.39 3.51 -7.11
C THR A 79 8.30 2.28 -7.22
N ALA A 80 7.75 1.08 -7.04
CA ALA A 80 8.52 -0.15 -7.01
C ALA A 80 9.15 -0.46 -8.38
N VAL A 81 10.27 -1.20 -8.35
CA VAL A 81 10.87 -1.75 -9.58
C VAL A 81 9.87 -2.70 -10.24
N VAL A 82 9.76 -2.67 -11.55
CA VAL A 82 8.84 -3.54 -12.31
C VAL A 82 9.36 -4.99 -12.26
N THR A 83 8.79 -5.79 -11.36
CA THR A 83 9.08 -7.22 -11.22
C THR A 83 7.78 -8.00 -11.05
N ASP A 84 7.77 -9.29 -11.40
CA ASP A 84 6.62 -10.19 -11.27
C ASP A 84 6.04 -10.15 -9.86
N ASP A 85 6.91 -10.13 -8.84
CA ASP A 85 6.50 -10.11 -7.44
C ASP A 85 5.77 -8.80 -7.11
N HIS A 86 6.31 -7.65 -7.50
CA HIS A 86 5.67 -6.35 -7.24
C HIS A 86 4.37 -6.18 -8.04
N GLU A 87 4.34 -6.68 -9.28
CA GLU A 87 3.14 -6.63 -10.11
C GLU A 87 2.01 -7.48 -9.54
N LEU A 88 2.32 -8.70 -9.06
CA LEU A 88 1.31 -9.62 -8.55
C LEU A 88 0.96 -9.42 -7.07
N GLN A 89 1.87 -8.91 -6.25
CA GLN A 89 1.66 -8.70 -4.80
C GLN A 89 0.48 -7.77 -4.50
N ARG A 90 0.12 -6.90 -5.44
CA ARG A 90 -1.00 -5.96 -5.33
C ARG A 90 -2.29 -6.44 -6.02
N GLY A 91 -2.33 -7.69 -6.46
CA GLY A 91 -3.50 -8.29 -7.11
C GLY A 91 -4.77 -8.31 -6.25
N ASP A 92 -4.66 -8.17 -4.93
CA ASP A 92 -5.79 -8.12 -4.01
C ASP A 92 -6.61 -6.82 -4.14
N ALA A 93 -5.96 -5.67 -4.34
CA ALA A 93 -6.65 -4.41 -4.63
C ALA A 93 -7.43 -4.53 -5.94
N LEU A 94 -6.79 -5.02 -7.00
CA LEU A 94 -7.42 -5.27 -8.30
C LEU A 94 -8.62 -6.23 -8.19
N TYR A 95 -8.49 -7.31 -7.43
CA TYR A 95 -9.58 -8.26 -7.15
C TYR A 95 -10.80 -7.56 -6.55
N TRP A 96 -10.61 -6.75 -5.50
CA TRP A 96 -11.70 -6.06 -4.84
C TRP A 96 -12.31 -4.95 -5.69
N ALA A 97 -11.51 -4.25 -6.50
CA ALA A 97 -12.01 -3.26 -7.46
C ALA A 97 -12.98 -3.92 -8.46
N TYR A 98 -12.51 -5.00 -9.09
CA TYR A 98 -13.27 -5.75 -10.09
C TYR A 98 -14.60 -6.28 -9.54
N HIS A 99 -14.55 -6.92 -8.38
CA HIS A 99 -15.73 -7.55 -7.79
C HIS A 99 -16.78 -6.56 -7.29
N ASN A 100 -16.38 -5.33 -6.98
CA ASN A 100 -17.28 -4.26 -6.54
C ASN A 100 -17.65 -3.28 -7.66
N LYS A 101 -17.26 -3.57 -8.92
CA LYS A 101 -17.50 -2.68 -10.07
C LYS A 101 -16.98 -1.26 -9.81
N VAL A 102 -15.76 -1.17 -9.30
CA VAL A 102 -15.01 0.08 -9.14
C VAL A 102 -13.81 0.04 -10.08
N ALA A 103 -13.56 1.12 -10.82
CA ALA A 103 -12.40 1.17 -11.70
C ALA A 103 -11.11 1.16 -10.87
N TYR A 104 -10.16 0.31 -11.25
CA TYR A 104 -8.85 0.26 -10.61
C TYR A 104 -7.88 1.16 -11.37
N MET A 105 -7.26 2.12 -10.70
CA MET A 105 -6.23 2.98 -11.26
C MET A 105 -4.89 2.67 -10.60
N LYS A 106 -3.93 2.16 -11.38
CA LYS A 106 -2.56 1.96 -10.92
C LYS A 106 -1.67 3.05 -11.48
N ILE A 107 -1.00 3.78 -10.60
CA ILE A 107 -0.03 4.82 -10.93
C ILE A 107 1.35 4.28 -10.59
N SER A 108 2.09 3.87 -11.62
CA SER A 108 3.37 3.20 -11.43
C SER A 108 4.26 3.31 -12.66
N PRO A 109 5.59 3.14 -12.54
CA PRO A 109 6.45 3.08 -13.71
C PRO A 109 6.10 1.86 -14.56
N SER A 110 5.97 2.05 -15.88
CA SER A 110 5.95 0.95 -16.86
C SER A 110 7.34 0.34 -17.05
N LYS A 111 8.38 1.15 -16.80
CA LYS A 111 9.79 0.78 -16.82
C LYS A 111 10.51 1.55 -15.74
N LYS A 112 11.39 0.86 -15.02
CA LYS A 112 12.25 1.44 -14.01
C LYS A 112 13.60 0.75 -14.05
N LEU A 113 14.68 1.53 -14.09
CA LEU A 113 16.03 0.98 -14.04
C LEU A 113 16.20 0.24 -12.72
N SER A 114 16.75 -0.97 -12.81
CA SER A 114 17.15 -1.75 -11.65
C SER A 114 18.40 -2.54 -12.02
N PRO A 115 19.54 -2.34 -11.34
CA PRO A 115 20.77 -3.08 -11.58
C PRO A 115 20.61 -4.58 -11.32
N THR A 116 19.57 -4.97 -10.59
CA THR A 116 19.35 -6.34 -10.14
C THR A 116 18.15 -7.02 -10.79
N ALA A 117 17.21 -6.30 -11.41
CA ALA A 117 16.06 -6.91 -12.10
C ALA A 117 16.52 -7.85 -13.23
N GLY A 118 15.93 -9.04 -13.31
CA GLY A 118 16.32 -10.05 -14.31
C GLY A 118 17.69 -10.72 -14.10
N THR A 119 18.43 -10.38 -13.04
CA THR A 119 19.67 -11.10 -12.66
C THR A 119 19.33 -12.39 -11.89
N GLN A 120 20.32 -13.28 -11.67
CA GLN A 120 20.17 -14.53 -10.88
C GLN A 120 19.59 -14.30 -9.46
N HIS A 121 19.58 -13.06 -8.97
CA HIS A 121 19.07 -12.68 -7.65
C HIS A 121 17.95 -11.63 -7.69
N GLY A 122 17.52 -11.18 -8.87
CA GLY A 122 16.41 -10.24 -9.05
C GLY A 122 15.05 -10.92 -9.16
N GLY A 123 13.98 -10.14 -8.98
CA GLY A 123 12.63 -10.58 -9.32
C GLY A 123 12.50 -10.86 -10.82
N GLY A 124 11.61 -11.79 -11.20
CA GLY A 124 11.27 -12.03 -12.60
C GLY A 124 10.65 -10.79 -13.25
N THR A 125 10.65 -10.71 -14.57
CA THR A 125 10.14 -9.57 -15.35
C THR A 125 9.21 -10.01 -16.47
N LYS A 126 8.57 -11.17 -16.30
CA LYS A 126 7.74 -11.81 -17.31
C LYS A 126 6.33 -11.22 -17.36
N ILE A 127 5.81 -10.79 -16.22
CA ILE A 127 4.48 -10.21 -16.06
C ILE A 127 4.63 -8.70 -15.94
N SER A 128 3.95 -7.97 -16.84
CA SER A 128 3.91 -6.52 -16.83
C SER A 128 2.55 -6.00 -16.35
N VAL A 129 2.48 -4.71 -16.03
CA VAL A 129 1.20 -4.03 -15.78
C VAL A 129 0.25 -4.11 -16.97
N HIS A 130 0.77 -4.13 -18.20
CA HIS A 130 -0.03 -4.29 -19.42
C HIS A 130 -0.69 -5.67 -19.48
N ASP A 131 0.00 -6.73 -19.02
CA ASP A 131 -0.62 -8.05 -18.91
C ASP A 131 -1.84 -8.01 -18.00
N GLN A 132 -1.77 -7.26 -16.89
CA GLN A 132 -2.91 -7.09 -15.99
C GLN A 132 -4.05 -6.35 -16.68
N VAL A 133 -3.78 -5.18 -17.28
CA VAL A 133 -4.78 -4.37 -17.98
C VAL A 133 -5.54 -5.19 -19.02
N ILE A 134 -4.82 -5.93 -19.87
CA ILE A 134 -5.40 -6.74 -20.95
C ILE A 134 -6.26 -7.88 -20.39
N ASN A 135 -5.75 -8.64 -19.43
CA ASN A 135 -6.47 -9.80 -18.90
C ASN A 135 -7.71 -9.39 -18.10
N ILE A 136 -7.66 -8.26 -17.39
CA ILE A 136 -8.83 -7.70 -16.71
C ILE A 136 -9.86 -7.18 -17.69
N PHE A 137 -9.42 -6.49 -18.75
CA PHE A 137 -10.32 -6.01 -19.80
C PHE A 137 -11.11 -7.17 -20.44
N LYS A 138 -10.45 -8.30 -20.73
CA LYS A 138 -11.08 -9.53 -21.22
C LYS A 138 -12.16 -10.10 -20.29
N LYS A 139 -12.05 -9.86 -18.98
CA LYS A 139 -13.03 -10.25 -17.96
C LYS A 139 -14.13 -9.19 -17.76
N LYS A 140 -14.24 -8.21 -18.66
CA LYS A 140 -15.10 -7.02 -18.54
C LYS A 140 -14.79 -6.19 -17.29
N GLY A 141 -13.51 -6.14 -16.92
CA GLY A 141 -13.02 -5.30 -15.83
C GLY A 141 -12.43 -3.99 -16.35
N VAL A 142 -12.42 -2.98 -15.48
CA VAL A 142 -11.87 -1.66 -15.75
C VAL A 142 -10.61 -1.47 -14.92
N MET A 143 -9.45 -1.57 -15.59
CA MET A 143 -8.14 -1.24 -15.03
C MET A 143 -7.46 -0.21 -15.91
N ILE A 144 -6.96 0.86 -15.29
CA ILE A 144 -6.28 1.96 -15.95
C ILE A 144 -4.89 2.06 -15.36
N HIS A 145 -3.88 2.04 -16.22
CA HIS A 145 -2.50 2.31 -15.83
C HIS A 145 -2.13 3.74 -16.23
N ILE A 146 -1.64 4.52 -15.28
CA ILE A 146 -1.02 5.82 -15.52
C ILE A 146 0.48 5.63 -15.32
N ASP A 147 1.25 5.86 -16.37
CA ASP A 147 2.70 5.74 -16.32
C ASP A 147 3.29 6.81 -15.38
N TRP A 148 4.09 6.35 -14.42
CA TRP A 148 4.89 7.21 -13.57
C TRP A 148 6.34 7.17 -14.07
N PRO A 149 6.76 8.15 -14.89
CA PRO A 149 8.05 8.07 -15.56
C PRO A 149 9.21 8.05 -14.57
N SER A 150 10.23 7.25 -14.89
CA SER A 150 11.53 7.30 -14.20
C SER A 150 12.34 8.51 -14.65
N LEU A 151 13.21 9.03 -13.79
CA LEU A 151 14.26 9.96 -14.22
C LEU A 151 15.22 9.23 -15.16
N GLU A 152 15.65 9.89 -16.23
CA GLU A 152 16.33 9.26 -17.38
C GLU A 152 17.57 8.43 -17.01
N THR A 153 18.28 8.82 -15.94
CA THR A 153 19.57 8.25 -15.54
C THR A 153 19.55 7.55 -14.19
N THR A 154 18.39 7.41 -13.53
CA THR A 154 18.33 6.96 -12.14
C THR A 154 17.30 5.86 -11.89
N GLU A 155 17.40 5.22 -10.73
CA GLU A 155 16.40 4.27 -10.21
C GLU A 155 15.25 4.99 -9.48
N HIS A 156 15.01 6.28 -9.76
CA HIS A 156 13.96 7.06 -9.09
C HIS A 156 12.90 7.52 -10.06
N VAL A 157 11.66 7.63 -9.58
CA VAL A 157 10.57 8.23 -10.34
C VAL A 157 10.61 9.76 -10.30
N ALA A 158 10.23 10.39 -11.41
CA ALA A 158 10.07 11.83 -11.50
C ALA A 158 8.91 12.29 -10.60
N GLY A 159 9.04 13.41 -9.89
CA GLY A 159 7.95 13.96 -9.06
C GLY A 159 7.31 15.17 -9.74
N GLU A 160 6.02 15.40 -9.50
CA GLU A 160 5.39 16.68 -9.87
C GLU A 160 5.89 17.78 -8.93
N LYS A 161 6.26 18.95 -9.49
CA LYS A 161 6.97 20.01 -8.75
C LYS A 161 6.24 20.46 -7.47
N ASN A 162 4.92 20.54 -7.51
CA ASN A 162 4.11 20.98 -6.37
C ASN A 162 3.58 19.80 -5.51
N PHE A 163 3.74 18.58 -6.02
CA PHE A 163 3.21 17.35 -5.43
C PHE A 163 4.24 16.22 -5.60
N LEU A 164 5.38 16.31 -4.90
CA LEU A 164 6.55 15.46 -5.17
C LEU A 164 6.31 13.97 -4.89
N SER A 165 5.30 13.64 -4.07
CA SER A 165 4.81 12.27 -3.87
C SER A 165 3.91 11.75 -5.00
N CYS A 166 3.75 12.51 -6.09
CA CYS A 166 2.86 12.20 -7.23
C CYS A 166 3.62 12.25 -8.56
N PRO A 167 3.12 11.57 -9.62
CA PRO A 167 3.72 11.65 -10.94
C PRO A 167 3.54 13.02 -11.57
N PRO A 168 4.41 13.40 -12.52
CA PRO A 168 4.24 14.60 -13.33
C PRO A 168 2.85 14.66 -13.99
N TYR A 169 2.42 15.87 -14.35
CA TYR A 169 1.16 16.07 -15.05
C TYR A 169 0.97 15.13 -16.25
N SER A 170 -0.15 14.43 -16.28
CA SER A 170 -0.53 13.47 -17.32
C SER A 170 -1.81 13.93 -18.03
N SER A 171 -1.69 14.27 -19.31
CA SER A 171 -2.84 14.59 -20.15
C SER A 171 -3.80 13.40 -20.27
N TYR A 172 -3.27 12.18 -20.25
CA TYR A 172 -4.07 10.95 -20.26
C TYR A 172 -4.87 10.79 -18.96
N LEU A 173 -4.28 11.07 -17.79
CA LEU A 173 -5.02 11.07 -16.54
C LEU A 173 -6.16 12.11 -16.56
N LEU A 174 -5.89 13.33 -17.04
CA LEU A 174 -6.94 14.35 -17.20
C LEU A 174 -8.08 13.87 -18.11
N GLU A 175 -7.75 13.22 -19.24
CA GLU A 175 -8.75 12.68 -20.15
C GLU A 175 -9.62 11.60 -19.48
N VAL A 176 -8.99 10.65 -18.80
CA VAL A 176 -9.67 9.57 -18.06
C VAL A 176 -10.62 10.14 -17.02
N LEU A 177 -10.15 11.08 -16.20
CA LEU A 177 -10.97 11.72 -15.16
C LEU A 177 -12.15 12.48 -15.80
N LYS A 178 -11.90 13.28 -16.84
CA LYS A 178 -12.95 14.02 -17.57
C LYS A 178 -14.00 13.10 -18.17
N LYS A 179 -13.58 12.00 -18.81
CA LYS A 179 -14.50 11.00 -19.39
C LYS A 179 -15.32 10.32 -18.32
N SER A 180 -14.71 9.99 -17.20
CA SER A 180 -15.39 9.33 -16.08
C SER A 180 -16.47 10.21 -15.49
N ILE A 181 -16.20 11.51 -15.31
CA ILE A 181 -17.20 12.51 -14.90
C ILE A 181 -18.38 12.56 -15.88
N ASN A 182 -18.11 12.70 -17.18
CA ASN A 182 -19.18 12.75 -18.18
C ASN A 182 -20.05 11.47 -18.20
N ILE A 183 -19.42 10.30 -17.99
CA ILE A 183 -20.13 9.02 -17.93
C ILE A 183 -20.99 8.94 -16.66
N ILE A 184 -20.45 9.25 -15.48
CA ILE A 184 -21.23 9.15 -14.23
C ILE A 184 -22.37 10.16 -14.19
N GLU A 185 -22.21 11.35 -14.77
CA GLU A 185 -23.27 12.35 -14.83
C GLU A 185 -24.49 11.88 -15.63
N SER A 186 -24.27 11.07 -16.67
CA SER A 186 -25.33 10.50 -17.51
C SER A 186 -25.80 9.11 -17.06
N SER A 187 -25.08 8.48 -16.13
CA SER A 187 -25.41 7.14 -15.62
C SER A 187 -26.52 7.20 -14.56
N LEU A 188 -27.39 6.18 -14.55
CA LEU A 188 -28.43 6.00 -13.53
C LEU A 188 -27.90 5.27 -12.28
N ASP A 189 -26.92 4.40 -12.47
CA ASP A 189 -26.33 3.57 -11.43
C ASP A 189 -24.84 3.28 -11.68
N ASN A 190 -24.20 2.60 -10.72
CA ASN A 190 -22.79 2.25 -10.79
C ASN A 190 -22.46 1.24 -11.92
N ASN A 191 -23.40 0.36 -12.29
CA ASN A 191 -23.16 -0.61 -13.35
C ASN A 191 -23.09 0.10 -14.71
N GLN A 192 -24.00 1.03 -14.98
CA GLN A 192 -23.96 1.85 -16.20
C GLN A 192 -22.68 2.68 -16.28
N TYR A 193 -22.24 3.26 -15.17
CA TYR A 193 -20.95 3.95 -15.11
C TYR A 193 -19.79 3.02 -15.46
N TYR A 194 -19.73 1.86 -14.81
CA TYR A 194 -18.65 0.89 -15.00
C TYR A 194 -18.60 0.35 -16.44
N GLU A 195 -19.75 0.03 -17.03
CA GLU A 195 -19.88 -0.39 -18.42
C GLU A 195 -19.52 0.73 -19.40
N GLY A 196 -19.96 1.96 -19.13
CA GLY A 196 -19.59 3.13 -19.92
C GLY A 196 -18.08 3.37 -19.94
N LEU A 197 -17.42 3.22 -18.79
CA LEU A 197 -15.97 3.36 -18.69
C LEU A 197 -15.23 2.19 -19.35
N TRP A 198 -15.73 0.96 -19.24
CA TRP A 198 -15.21 -0.19 -20.00
C TRP A 198 -15.30 0.04 -21.51
N ASN A 199 -16.43 0.56 -22.00
CA ASN A 199 -16.62 0.91 -23.41
C ASN A 199 -15.68 2.02 -23.86
N PHE A 200 -15.40 3.02 -23.02
CA PHE A 200 -14.38 4.03 -23.30
C PHE A 200 -12.99 3.39 -23.48
N LEU A 201 -12.63 2.42 -22.65
CA LEU A 201 -11.34 1.72 -22.75
C LEU A 201 -11.20 0.87 -24.02
N CYS A 202 -12.28 0.48 -24.70
CA CYS A 202 -12.20 -0.29 -25.96
C CYS A 202 -11.28 0.34 -27.01
N GLU A 203 -11.22 1.66 -27.06
CA GLU A 203 -10.41 2.42 -28.01
C GLU A 203 -9.00 2.75 -27.49
N HIS A 204 -8.75 2.53 -26.19
CA HIS A 204 -7.45 2.73 -25.57
C HIS A 204 -6.45 1.70 -26.10
N LYS A 205 -5.22 2.14 -26.36
CA LYS A 205 -4.16 1.29 -26.91
C LYS A 205 -3.21 0.84 -25.81
N VAL A 206 -3.01 -0.46 -25.71
CA VAL A 206 -1.98 -1.09 -24.88
C VAL A 206 -1.05 -1.87 -25.80
N GLU A 207 0.26 -1.63 -25.68
CA GLU A 207 1.27 -2.19 -26.58
C GLU A 207 0.98 -1.87 -28.08
N GLY A 208 0.40 -0.69 -28.36
CA GLY A 208 0.04 -0.25 -29.71
C GLY A 208 -1.27 -0.82 -30.27
N ILE A 209 -1.88 -1.79 -29.59
CA ILE A 209 -3.12 -2.49 -30.01
C ILE A 209 -4.30 -1.99 -29.18
N LYS A 210 -5.46 -1.77 -29.80
CA LYS A 210 -6.67 -1.35 -29.06
C LYS A 210 -7.15 -2.47 -28.14
N LEU A 211 -7.61 -2.14 -26.95
CA LEU A 211 -8.11 -3.13 -25.98
C LEU A 211 -9.25 -4.00 -26.54
N ARG A 212 -10.15 -3.45 -27.37
CA ARG A 212 -11.18 -4.26 -28.01
C ARG A 212 -10.61 -5.39 -28.89
N ASP A 213 -9.48 -5.15 -29.55
CA ASP A 213 -8.89 -6.12 -30.48
C ASP A 213 -8.26 -7.28 -29.68
N TRP A 214 -7.74 -6.99 -28.48
CA TRP A 214 -7.26 -8.01 -27.54
C TRP A 214 -8.31 -9.02 -27.11
N LEU A 215 -9.62 -8.74 -27.22
CA LEU A 215 -10.68 -9.72 -26.95
C LEU A 215 -10.61 -10.95 -27.87
N THR A 216 -10.06 -10.77 -29.08
CA THR A 216 -9.92 -11.84 -30.08
C THR A 216 -8.53 -12.48 -30.09
N ILE A 217 -7.54 -11.82 -29.49
CA ILE A 217 -6.16 -12.30 -29.44
C ILE A 217 -6.03 -13.25 -28.25
N ASP A 218 -5.69 -14.51 -28.52
CA ASP A 218 -5.33 -15.43 -27.44
C ASP A 218 -4.02 -14.99 -26.77
N ARG A 219 -4.05 -14.84 -25.45
CA ARG A 219 -2.91 -14.42 -24.64
C ARG A 219 -3.01 -15.16 -23.32
N ASP A 220 -2.40 -16.33 -23.26
CA ASP A 220 -2.29 -17.10 -22.03
C ASP A 220 -1.20 -16.51 -21.14
N ILE A 221 -1.57 -15.69 -20.17
CA ILE A 221 -0.62 -15.17 -19.18
C ILE A 221 0.00 -16.28 -18.31
N LEU A 222 -0.70 -17.41 -18.13
CA LEU A 222 -0.18 -18.54 -17.36
C LEU A 222 1.00 -19.22 -18.07
N SER A 223 1.07 -19.13 -19.41
CA SER A 223 2.24 -19.59 -20.18
C SER A 223 3.53 -18.84 -19.84
N LYS A 224 3.43 -17.62 -19.29
CA LYS A 224 4.60 -16.83 -18.89
C LYS A 224 5.21 -17.33 -17.58
N ILE A 225 4.47 -18.06 -16.75
CA ILE A 225 4.98 -18.63 -15.51
C ILE A 225 5.32 -20.10 -15.66
N ASN A 226 6.42 -20.49 -15.01
CA ASN A 226 6.91 -21.86 -14.99
C ASN A 226 6.88 -22.41 -13.56
N ASP A 227 6.89 -23.73 -13.46
CA ASP A 227 7.12 -24.41 -12.19
C ASP A 227 8.40 -23.90 -11.51
N SER A 228 8.30 -23.69 -10.20
CA SER A 228 9.36 -23.14 -9.37
C SER A 228 9.17 -23.56 -7.91
N GLN A 229 10.04 -23.08 -7.03
CA GLN A 229 9.80 -23.26 -5.59
C GLN A 229 8.52 -22.58 -5.11
N ARG A 230 8.06 -21.53 -5.80
CA ARG A 230 6.85 -20.77 -5.46
C ARG A 230 5.59 -21.31 -6.14
N TYR A 231 5.70 -21.73 -7.41
CA TYR A 231 4.57 -22.19 -8.23
C TYR A 231 4.69 -23.68 -8.59
N LYS A 232 3.59 -24.42 -8.49
CA LYS A 232 3.44 -25.71 -9.17
C LYS A 232 2.16 -25.68 -10.01
N ILE A 233 2.27 -25.99 -11.30
CA ILE A 233 1.19 -25.84 -12.27
C ILE A 233 0.94 -27.19 -12.93
N ASN A 234 -0.29 -27.71 -12.80
CA ASN A 234 -0.76 -28.83 -13.60
C ASN A 234 -1.83 -28.31 -14.58
N ARG A 235 -1.47 -28.19 -15.86
CA ARG A 235 -2.37 -27.65 -16.89
C ARG A 235 -3.48 -28.63 -17.28
N GLU A 236 -3.20 -29.93 -17.22
CA GLU A 236 -4.19 -30.99 -17.55
C GLU A 236 -5.28 -31.04 -16.48
N GLU A 237 -4.88 -31.00 -15.21
CA GLU A 237 -5.81 -30.96 -14.06
C GLU A 237 -6.35 -29.56 -13.76
N LYS A 238 -5.93 -28.53 -14.52
CA LYS A 238 -6.20 -27.11 -14.24
C LYS A 238 -5.97 -26.75 -12.76
N ARG A 239 -4.79 -27.10 -12.24
CA ARG A 239 -4.40 -26.84 -10.84
C ARG A 239 -3.21 -25.90 -10.76
N LEU A 240 -3.32 -24.87 -9.92
CA LEU A 240 -2.25 -23.94 -9.56
C LEU A 240 -2.00 -23.98 -8.05
N GLN A 241 -0.79 -24.31 -7.65
CA GLN A 241 -0.37 -24.31 -6.24
C GLN A 241 0.67 -23.23 -5.99
N ILE A 242 0.42 -22.38 -4.99
CA ILE A 242 1.27 -21.25 -4.61
C ILE A 242 1.73 -21.43 -3.16
N LYS A 243 3.05 -21.35 -2.95
CA LYS A 243 3.65 -21.46 -1.61
C LYS A 243 3.55 -20.13 -0.85
N VAL A 244 2.77 -20.10 0.23
CA VAL A 244 2.66 -18.97 1.16
C VAL A 244 3.81 -19.03 2.17
N ASN A 245 4.59 -17.96 2.26
CA ASN A 245 5.81 -17.95 3.07
C ASN A 245 5.61 -17.35 4.47
N ARG A 246 4.61 -16.48 4.68
CA ARG A 246 4.37 -15.80 5.97
C ARG A 246 2.88 -15.75 6.37
N PHE A 247 2.63 -15.90 7.66
CA PHE A 247 1.26 -15.86 8.23
C PHE A 247 0.76 -14.45 8.57
N GLY A 248 1.61 -13.50 8.96
CA GLY A 248 1.16 -12.20 9.49
C GLY A 248 1.26 -11.04 8.52
N HIS A 249 2.17 -11.08 7.54
CA HIS A 249 2.46 -9.93 6.71
C HIS A 249 1.34 -9.62 5.70
N ALA A 250 0.68 -8.47 5.83
CA ALA A 250 -0.38 -8.02 4.91
C ALA A 250 0.12 -7.86 3.46
N MET A 251 1.42 -7.60 3.29
CA MET A 251 2.09 -7.54 1.99
C MET A 251 2.90 -8.83 1.68
N ASP A 252 2.49 -10.02 2.13
CA ASP A 252 3.12 -11.25 1.61
C ASP A 252 2.76 -11.37 0.11
N PRO A 253 3.73 -11.35 -0.84
CA PRO A 253 3.45 -11.33 -2.28
C PRO A 253 2.47 -12.41 -2.72
N GLU A 254 2.56 -13.58 -2.09
CA GLU A 254 1.76 -14.73 -2.45
C GLU A 254 0.26 -14.56 -2.17
N ARG A 255 -0.14 -13.63 -1.29
CA ARG A 255 -1.56 -13.29 -1.09
C ARG A 255 -2.15 -12.53 -2.27
N GLY A 256 -1.42 -11.52 -2.74
CA GLY A 256 -1.79 -10.78 -3.95
C GLY A 256 -1.79 -11.70 -5.17
N MET A 257 -0.80 -12.60 -5.26
CA MET A 257 -0.74 -13.61 -6.32
C MET A 257 -1.96 -14.53 -6.29
N LEU A 258 -2.35 -15.06 -5.13
CA LEU A 258 -3.55 -15.90 -4.99
C LEU A 258 -4.82 -15.15 -5.43
N ALA A 259 -4.96 -13.89 -5.06
CA ALA A 259 -6.08 -13.04 -5.49
C ALA A 259 -6.08 -12.82 -7.01
N PHE A 260 -4.92 -12.47 -7.58
CA PHE A 260 -4.74 -12.24 -9.02
C PHE A 260 -5.07 -13.50 -9.83
N TRP A 261 -4.51 -14.64 -9.45
CA TRP A 261 -4.76 -15.89 -10.17
C TRP A 261 -6.20 -16.35 -10.04
N ARG A 262 -6.84 -16.18 -8.87
CA ARG A 262 -8.28 -16.45 -8.72
C ARG A 262 -9.11 -15.58 -9.66
N LEU A 263 -8.79 -14.29 -9.77
CA LEU A 263 -9.48 -13.37 -10.66
C LEU A 263 -9.38 -13.78 -12.14
N LEU A 264 -8.19 -14.21 -12.57
CA LEU A 264 -7.95 -14.55 -13.97
C LEU A 264 -8.46 -15.95 -14.35
N LEU A 265 -8.13 -16.95 -13.53
CA LEU A 265 -8.44 -18.34 -13.82
C LEU A 265 -9.89 -18.71 -13.47
N GLY A 266 -10.53 -17.96 -12.57
CA GLY A 266 -11.90 -18.22 -12.13
C GLY A 266 -12.04 -19.55 -11.41
N GLU A 267 -13.27 -20.08 -11.40
CA GLU A 267 -13.59 -21.37 -10.77
C GLU A 267 -13.23 -22.58 -11.65
N ASP A 268 -12.74 -22.34 -12.88
CA ASP A 268 -12.30 -23.41 -13.81
C ASP A 268 -10.98 -24.05 -13.39
N TRP A 269 -10.26 -23.42 -12.47
CA TRP A 269 -8.98 -23.88 -11.95
C TRP A 269 -9.03 -24.09 -10.44
N GLU A 270 -8.42 -25.18 -9.98
CA GLU A 270 -8.16 -25.40 -8.56
C GLU A 270 -6.94 -24.57 -8.13
N ILE A 271 -7.13 -23.67 -7.16
CA ILE A 271 -6.05 -22.87 -6.57
C ILE A 271 -5.75 -23.35 -5.15
N VAL A 272 -4.51 -23.77 -4.93
CA VAL A 272 -4.05 -24.35 -3.67
C VAL A 272 -3.04 -23.43 -2.98
N GLY A 273 -3.32 -23.04 -1.74
CA GLY A 273 -2.34 -22.36 -0.89
C GLY A 273 -1.50 -23.36 -0.11
N GLU A 274 -0.19 -23.41 -0.35
CA GLU A 274 0.72 -24.29 0.39
C GLU A 274 1.44 -23.53 1.50
N PHE A 275 1.32 -24.01 2.74
CA PHE A 275 2.10 -23.52 3.89
C PHE A 275 3.18 -24.53 4.23
N HIS A 276 4.43 -24.17 3.95
CA HIS A 276 5.58 -24.95 4.42
C HIS A 276 5.80 -24.65 5.90
N MET A 277 5.60 -25.65 6.76
CA MET A 277 5.56 -25.49 8.22
C MET A 277 6.93 -25.72 8.88
N TYR A 278 7.78 -26.57 8.29
CA TYR A 278 9.12 -26.83 8.81
C TYR A 278 10.06 -25.64 8.58
N ARG A 279 10.85 -25.28 9.59
CA ARG A 279 11.98 -24.35 9.46
C ARG A 279 13.19 -24.92 10.19
N PRO A 280 14.41 -24.74 9.65
CA PRO A 280 15.62 -25.26 10.27
C PRO A 280 15.95 -24.55 11.60
N GLU A 281 15.60 -23.27 11.72
CA GLU A 281 15.99 -22.43 12.86
C GLU A 281 14.83 -21.56 13.37
N ILE A 282 14.87 -21.22 14.65
CA ILE A 282 13.91 -20.27 15.27
C ILE A 282 14.10 -18.88 14.66
N GLU A 283 15.34 -18.40 14.66
CA GLU A 283 15.71 -17.10 14.17
C GLU A 283 17.00 -17.21 13.37
N THR A 284 17.03 -16.51 12.24
CA THR A 284 18.22 -16.33 11.41
C THR A 284 18.60 -14.85 11.48
N PRO A 285 19.88 -14.47 11.22
CA PRO A 285 20.24 -13.06 11.09
C PRO A 285 19.27 -12.31 10.18
N LYS A 286 18.95 -11.04 10.51
CA LYS A 286 17.92 -10.23 9.80
C LYS A 286 18.08 -10.27 8.27
N ASN A 287 19.32 -10.31 7.79
CA ASN A 287 19.68 -10.26 6.36
C ASN A 287 19.94 -11.64 5.72
N SER A 288 19.78 -12.73 6.47
CA SER A 288 19.91 -14.09 5.92
C SER A 288 18.74 -14.43 5.00
N LYS A 289 18.97 -15.22 3.93
CA LYS A 289 17.90 -15.81 3.11
C LYS A 289 17.36 -17.12 3.69
N ALA A 290 18.03 -17.66 4.71
CA ALA A 290 17.60 -18.90 5.33
C ALA A 290 16.18 -18.76 5.91
N PRO A 291 15.30 -19.73 5.67
CA PRO A 291 13.96 -19.70 6.22
C PRO A 291 14.03 -19.92 7.74
N SER A 292 13.27 -19.15 8.52
CA SER A 292 13.19 -19.30 9.98
C SER A 292 11.74 -19.22 10.47
N TYR A 293 11.49 -19.70 11.68
CA TYR A 293 10.16 -19.60 12.30
C TYR A 293 9.78 -18.14 12.59
N LYS A 294 10.74 -17.29 12.96
CA LYS A 294 10.52 -15.85 13.13
C LYS A 294 10.00 -15.20 11.85
N LYS A 295 10.56 -15.55 10.68
CA LYS A 295 10.06 -15.07 9.38
C LYS A 295 8.68 -15.62 9.02
N LEU A 296 8.40 -16.88 9.39
CA LEU A 296 7.10 -17.51 9.14
C LEU A 296 5.97 -16.83 9.95
N PHE A 297 6.25 -16.47 11.20
CA PHE A 297 5.28 -15.86 12.12
C PHE A 297 5.38 -14.33 12.21
N ASP A 298 6.18 -13.71 11.35
CA ASP A 298 6.38 -12.27 11.26
C ASP A 298 5.03 -11.52 11.19
N ARG A 299 4.83 -10.59 12.14
CA ARG A 299 3.62 -9.77 12.32
C ARG A 299 2.34 -10.54 12.64
N VAL A 300 2.44 -11.77 13.14
CA VAL A 300 1.29 -12.52 13.65
C VAL A 300 0.97 -12.07 15.08
N SER A 301 -0.31 -11.86 15.40
CA SER A 301 -0.73 -11.45 16.76
C SER A 301 -0.26 -12.39 17.89
N GLN A 302 -0.06 -13.67 17.57
CA GLN A 302 0.40 -14.71 18.50
C GLN A 302 1.88 -15.08 18.31
N GLU A 303 2.69 -14.22 17.66
CA GLU A 303 4.10 -14.52 17.31
C GLU A 303 4.90 -15.06 18.50
N LYS A 304 4.86 -14.38 19.66
CA LYS A 304 5.58 -14.82 20.87
C LYS A 304 5.18 -16.23 21.32
N ASN A 305 3.87 -16.53 21.30
CA ASN A 305 3.34 -17.84 21.70
C ASN A 305 3.74 -18.95 20.70
N LEU A 306 3.71 -18.63 19.39
CA LEU A 306 4.14 -19.53 18.33
C LEU A 306 5.64 -19.85 18.43
N LEU A 307 6.48 -18.84 18.65
CA LEU A 307 7.92 -19.03 18.81
C LEU A 307 8.25 -19.85 20.07
N LYS A 308 7.54 -19.62 21.18
CA LYS A 308 7.67 -20.45 22.38
C LYS A 308 7.31 -21.90 22.12
N LEU A 309 6.15 -22.15 21.49
CA LEU A 309 5.68 -23.51 21.18
C LEU A 309 6.64 -24.27 20.26
N VAL A 310 7.23 -23.58 19.29
CA VAL A 310 8.23 -24.17 18.39
C VAL A 310 9.55 -24.45 19.12
N LYS A 311 9.98 -23.55 20.01
CA LYS A 311 11.18 -23.76 20.84
C LYS A 311 11.03 -25.02 21.69
N GLU A 312 9.90 -25.17 22.38
CA GLU A 312 9.58 -26.37 23.16
C GLU A 312 9.59 -27.63 22.27
N ASN A 313 9.01 -27.57 21.07
CA ASN A 313 9.04 -28.70 20.13
C ASN A 313 10.46 -29.05 19.63
N ILE A 314 11.35 -28.05 19.50
CA ILE A 314 12.75 -28.28 19.14
C ILE A 314 13.47 -29.00 20.29
N GLU A 315 13.29 -28.53 21.51
CA GLU A 315 13.91 -29.08 22.73
C GLU A 315 13.42 -30.51 23.03
N ASP A 316 12.10 -30.74 22.93
CA ASP A 316 11.48 -32.01 23.34
C ASP A 316 11.51 -33.07 22.23
N ARG A 317 11.43 -32.65 20.96
CA ARG A 317 11.15 -33.55 19.82
C ARG A 317 12.13 -33.38 18.66
N GLY A 318 13.22 -32.63 18.83
CA GLY A 318 14.24 -32.48 17.79
C GLY A 318 13.72 -31.80 16.52
N ASN A 319 12.82 -30.83 16.65
CA ASN A 319 12.20 -30.07 15.54
C ASN A 319 11.34 -30.92 14.59
N VAL A 320 10.81 -32.05 15.05
CA VAL A 320 9.86 -32.85 14.27
C VAL A 320 8.54 -32.09 14.13
N VAL A 321 8.13 -31.81 12.89
CA VAL A 321 6.84 -31.17 12.57
C VAL A 321 5.90 -32.23 11.99
N ASP A 322 5.11 -32.86 12.87
CA ASP A 322 4.08 -33.82 12.48
C ASP A 322 2.76 -33.14 12.08
N LYS A 323 1.78 -33.94 11.69
CA LYS A 323 0.47 -33.50 11.19
C LYS A 323 -0.32 -32.68 12.22
N CYS A 324 -0.38 -33.17 13.46
CA CYS A 324 -1.12 -32.51 14.55
C CYS A 324 -0.45 -31.19 14.95
N PHE A 325 0.88 -31.18 15.04
CA PHE A 325 1.64 -29.98 15.38
C PHE A 325 1.54 -28.93 14.27
N ALA A 326 1.65 -29.33 13.00
CA ALA A 326 1.45 -28.45 11.86
C ALA A 326 0.06 -27.79 11.87
N LEU A 327 -1.01 -28.57 12.09
CA LEU A 327 -2.37 -28.04 12.17
C LEU A 327 -2.53 -27.09 13.37
N LYS A 328 -1.97 -27.44 14.54
CA LYS A 328 -1.96 -26.57 15.72
C LYS A 328 -1.29 -25.21 15.45
N LEU A 329 -0.10 -25.22 14.83
CA LEU A 329 0.61 -24.00 14.45
C LEU A 329 -0.21 -23.16 13.47
N PHE A 330 -0.83 -23.80 12.46
CA PHE A 330 -1.67 -23.13 11.49
C PHE A 330 -2.88 -22.43 12.15
N LEU A 331 -3.61 -23.12 13.03
CA LEU A 331 -4.78 -22.56 13.73
C LEU A 331 -4.40 -21.42 14.68
N LEU A 332 -3.25 -21.52 15.35
CA LEU A 332 -2.72 -20.44 16.19
C LEU A 332 -2.29 -19.23 15.34
N ALA A 333 -1.55 -19.48 14.26
CA ALA A 333 -1.00 -18.42 13.40
C ALA A 333 -2.08 -17.65 12.64
N THR A 334 -3.19 -18.31 12.31
CA THR A 334 -4.38 -17.69 11.71
C THR A 334 -5.37 -17.14 12.74
N ASN A 335 -5.09 -17.30 14.04
CA ASN A 335 -5.96 -16.94 15.17
C ASN A 335 -7.36 -17.60 15.09
N THR A 336 -7.42 -18.81 14.56
CA THR A 336 -8.66 -19.59 14.35
C THR A 336 -8.85 -20.69 15.39
N HIS A 337 -7.85 -20.97 16.22
CA HIS A 337 -7.89 -21.95 17.33
C HIS A 337 -9.04 -21.76 18.34
N LYS A 338 -9.67 -20.58 18.38
CA LYS A 338 -10.84 -20.30 19.24
C LYS A 338 -12.15 -20.86 18.68
N TYR A 339 -12.16 -21.16 17.39
CA TYR A 339 -13.32 -21.64 16.65
C TYR A 339 -13.15 -23.11 16.27
N PHE A 340 -11.93 -23.49 15.92
CA PHE A 340 -11.61 -24.76 15.31
C PHE A 340 -10.68 -25.58 16.21
N GLU A 341 -10.98 -26.87 16.33
CA GLU A 341 -10.19 -27.83 17.11
C GLU A 341 -9.24 -28.64 16.22
N VAL A 342 -8.22 -29.24 16.83
CA VAL A 342 -7.27 -30.11 16.12
C VAL A 342 -7.87 -31.51 16.02
N SER A 343 -8.55 -31.82 14.92
CA SER A 343 -9.13 -33.14 14.66
C SER A 343 -8.84 -33.60 13.23
N LEU A 344 -7.96 -34.59 13.05
CA LEU A 344 -7.57 -35.07 11.72
C LEU A 344 -8.27 -36.38 11.35
N ASP A 345 -8.78 -36.46 10.12
CA ASP A 345 -9.19 -37.70 9.48
C ASP A 345 -8.24 -37.99 8.31
N ASN A 346 -7.39 -39.01 8.45
CA ASN A 346 -6.50 -39.50 7.39
C ASN A 346 -5.78 -38.37 6.61
N GLU A 347 -5.08 -37.48 7.33
CA GLU A 347 -4.34 -36.31 6.79
C GLU A 347 -5.22 -35.17 6.26
N THR A 348 -6.54 -35.27 6.38
CA THR A 348 -7.46 -34.22 5.97
C THR A 348 -8.08 -33.59 7.20
N TYR A 349 -8.14 -32.26 7.19
CA TYR A 349 -8.87 -31.45 8.15
C TYR A 349 -9.99 -30.72 7.41
N HIS A 350 -11.23 -31.05 7.73
CA HIS A 350 -12.39 -30.35 7.20
C HIS A 350 -12.86 -29.30 8.21
N MET A 351 -12.94 -28.04 7.77
CA MET A 351 -13.54 -26.99 8.58
C MET A 351 -15.06 -27.19 8.61
N ASP A 352 -15.61 -27.43 9.81
CA ASP A 352 -17.05 -27.53 10.02
C ASP A 352 -17.81 -26.30 9.50
N ASP A 353 -18.92 -26.55 8.81
CA ASP A 353 -19.70 -25.55 8.08
C ASP A 353 -20.32 -24.50 9.02
N ASP A 354 -20.87 -24.90 10.16
CA ASP A 354 -21.51 -24.01 11.13
C ASP A 354 -20.47 -23.15 11.86
N ILE A 355 -19.33 -23.74 12.20
CA ILE A 355 -18.19 -23.01 12.78
C ILE A 355 -17.61 -22.04 11.76
N LEU A 356 -17.42 -22.46 10.51
CA LEU A 356 -16.92 -21.62 9.43
C LEU A 356 -17.82 -20.41 9.19
N TYR A 357 -19.14 -20.62 9.13
CA TYR A 357 -20.10 -19.53 8.98
C TYR A 357 -20.00 -18.52 10.12
N ARG A 358 -19.94 -18.99 11.38
CA ARG A 358 -19.76 -18.13 12.55
C ARG A 358 -18.42 -17.39 12.53
N PHE A 359 -17.34 -18.06 12.15
CA PHE A 359 -16.02 -17.45 12.02
C PHE A 359 -16.01 -16.34 10.96
N LEU A 360 -16.59 -16.57 9.79
CA LEU A 360 -16.68 -15.57 8.71
C LEU A 360 -17.41 -14.32 9.19
N ARG A 361 -18.49 -14.47 9.95
CA ARG A 361 -19.26 -13.35 10.53
C ARG A 361 -18.67 -12.74 11.81
N SER A 362 -17.59 -13.32 12.34
CA SER A 362 -16.95 -12.82 13.56
C SER A 362 -16.05 -11.60 13.29
N GLY A 363 -16.07 -10.61 14.19
CA GLY A 363 -15.24 -9.40 14.09
C GLY A 363 -15.70 -8.40 13.02
N LYS A 364 -15.23 -7.15 13.13
CA LYS A 364 -15.64 -6.05 12.22
C LYS A 364 -14.87 -6.01 10.89
N LYS A 365 -13.66 -6.58 10.84
CA LYS A 365 -12.77 -6.52 9.66
C LYS A 365 -12.60 -7.91 9.03
N ILE A 366 -12.51 -7.93 7.71
CA ILE A 366 -12.12 -9.14 6.98
C ILE A 366 -10.62 -9.31 7.17
N THR A 367 -10.23 -10.43 7.78
CA THR A 367 -8.83 -10.72 8.04
C THR A 367 -8.17 -11.26 6.76
N ALA A 368 -6.85 -11.15 6.68
CA ALA A 368 -6.10 -11.73 5.57
C ALA A 368 -6.38 -13.22 5.39
N PHE A 369 -6.62 -13.95 6.49
CA PHE A 369 -6.98 -15.36 6.42
C PHE A 369 -8.36 -15.61 5.80
N LYS A 370 -9.37 -14.80 6.14
CA LYS A 370 -10.70 -14.88 5.51
C LYS A 370 -10.62 -14.65 4.00
N ASN A 371 -9.73 -13.77 3.53
CA ASN A 371 -9.51 -13.56 2.10
C ASN A 371 -8.87 -14.79 1.44
N LEU A 372 -7.94 -15.46 2.11
CA LEU A 372 -7.35 -16.70 1.57
C LEU A 372 -8.39 -17.82 1.37
N LEU A 373 -9.38 -17.93 2.26
CA LEU A 373 -10.50 -18.86 2.09
C LEU A 373 -11.33 -18.56 0.82
N LEU A 374 -11.36 -17.30 0.39
CA LEU A 374 -12.00 -16.87 -0.85
C LEU A 374 -11.13 -17.11 -2.09
N TYR A 375 -9.81 -16.99 -1.98
CA TYR A 375 -8.92 -17.13 -3.15
C TYR A 375 -8.52 -18.59 -3.46
N CYS A 376 -8.48 -19.45 -2.44
CA CYS A 376 -8.06 -20.84 -2.56
C CYS A 376 -9.25 -21.81 -2.50
N ASP A 377 -9.08 -23.04 -2.97
CA ASP A 377 -10.06 -24.12 -2.81
C ASP A 377 -9.69 -25.05 -1.65
N LYS A 378 -8.40 -25.12 -1.32
CA LYS A 378 -7.86 -25.84 -0.17
C LYS A 378 -6.51 -25.28 0.24
N PHE A 379 -6.08 -25.61 1.46
CA PHE A 379 -4.70 -25.42 1.88
C PHE A 379 -3.98 -26.75 2.03
N VAL A 380 -2.67 -26.73 1.81
CA VAL A 380 -1.80 -27.88 2.06
C VAL A 380 -0.69 -27.46 3.01
N LEU A 381 -0.58 -28.14 4.14
CA LEU A 381 0.53 -27.98 5.07
C LEU A 381 1.64 -28.97 4.67
N THR A 382 2.87 -28.49 4.52
CA THR A 382 4.02 -29.33 4.17
C THR A 382 5.11 -29.28 5.22
N GLY A 383 5.78 -30.42 5.45
CA GLY A 383 6.89 -30.59 6.39
C GLY A 383 8.24 -30.46 5.70
N LEU A 384 9.28 -31.09 6.28
CA LEU A 384 10.60 -31.21 5.68
C LEU A 384 10.50 -31.74 4.23
N ASP A 385 11.35 -31.23 3.34
CA ASP A 385 11.37 -31.55 1.90
C ASP A 385 10.04 -31.34 1.17
N ARG A 386 9.16 -30.51 1.74
CA ARG A 386 7.78 -30.26 1.26
C ARG A 386 6.91 -31.52 1.20
N ALA A 387 7.21 -32.53 2.03
CA ALA A 387 6.33 -33.68 2.21
C ALA A 387 4.96 -33.22 2.72
N LYS A 388 3.87 -33.70 2.12
CA LYS A 388 2.50 -33.35 2.51
C LYS A 388 2.23 -33.87 3.93
N LEU A 389 1.74 -32.98 4.81
CA LEU A 389 1.35 -33.33 6.18
C LEU A 389 -0.17 -33.34 6.33
N VAL A 390 -0.82 -32.23 5.94
CA VAL A 390 -2.26 -32.03 6.13
C VAL A 390 -2.85 -31.33 4.91
N THR A 391 -4.03 -31.76 4.48
CA THR A 391 -4.89 -31.03 3.54
C THR A 391 -6.05 -30.41 4.32
N ILE A 392 -6.22 -29.10 4.21
CA ILE A 392 -7.31 -28.37 4.87
C ILE A 392 -8.35 -28.00 3.81
N THR A 393 -9.59 -28.44 4.01
CA THR A 393 -10.71 -28.19 3.11
C THR A 393 -11.86 -27.51 3.85
N TRP A 394 -12.73 -26.86 3.08
CA TRP A 394 -13.94 -26.22 3.58
C TRP A 394 -15.01 -26.18 2.50
N ASN A 395 -16.25 -25.95 2.90
CA ASN A 395 -17.32 -25.71 1.95
C ASN A 395 -17.19 -24.31 1.32
N LYS A 396 -16.72 -24.27 0.07
CA LYS A 396 -16.50 -23.04 -0.68
C LYS A 396 -17.78 -22.21 -0.86
N LYS A 397 -18.94 -22.86 -0.96
CA LYS A 397 -20.22 -22.19 -1.11
C LYS A 397 -20.53 -21.29 0.08
N ILE A 398 -20.22 -21.71 1.31
CA ILE A 398 -20.43 -20.89 2.51
C ILE A 398 -19.60 -19.61 2.47
N VAL A 399 -18.33 -19.73 2.06
CA VAL A 399 -17.45 -18.57 1.88
C VAL A 399 -18.01 -17.63 0.82
N ASN A 400 -18.36 -18.16 -0.36
CA ASN A 400 -18.91 -17.37 -1.45
C ASN A 400 -20.23 -16.68 -1.08
N ASP A 401 -21.15 -17.38 -0.41
CA ASP A 401 -22.43 -16.85 0.07
C ASP A 401 -22.20 -15.71 1.08
N TYR A 402 -21.24 -15.85 1.99
CA TYR A 402 -20.85 -14.77 2.91
C TYR A 402 -20.36 -13.53 2.15
N TYR A 403 -19.39 -13.67 1.23
CA TYR A 403 -18.88 -12.52 0.48
C TYR A 403 -19.93 -11.90 -0.45
N ASN A 404 -20.83 -12.69 -1.03
CA ASN A 404 -21.95 -12.19 -1.83
C ASN A 404 -22.97 -11.44 -0.98
N SER A 405 -23.18 -11.83 0.28
CA SER A 405 -24.04 -11.09 1.21
C SER A 405 -23.51 -9.67 1.46
N LEU A 406 -22.19 -9.52 1.65
CA LEU A 406 -21.54 -8.20 1.79
C LEU A 406 -21.72 -7.34 0.54
N LYS A 407 -21.64 -7.94 -0.66
CA LYS A 407 -21.89 -7.25 -1.95
C LYS A 407 -23.33 -6.80 -2.15
N THR A 408 -24.28 -7.59 -1.67
CA THR A 408 -25.70 -7.25 -1.78
C THR A 408 -26.06 -6.08 -0.86
N GLU A 409 -25.33 -5.93 0.24
CA GLU A 409 -25.41 -4.73 1.09
C GLU A 409 -24.80 -3.52 0.38
N LEU A 410 -23.63 -3.67 -0.27
CA LEU A 410 -22.95 -2.61 -1.05
C LEU A 410 -23.83 -1.98 -2.16
N SER A 411 -24.58 -2.80 -2.92
CA SER A 411 -25.36 -2.30 -4.06
C SER A 411 -26.65 -1.57 -3.67
N LYS A 412 -27.09 -1.70 -2.41
CA LYS A 412 -28.34 -1.12 -1.91
C LYS A 412 -28.15 0.19 -1.16
N ASP A 413 -26.94 0.45 -0.63
CA ASP A 413 -26.68 1.59 0.23
C ASP A 413 -25.55 2.46 -0.33
N LEU A 414 -25.92 3.42 -1.19
CA LEU A 414 -25.04 4.46 -1.71
C LEU A 414 -25.06 5.72 -0.82
N THR A 415 -25.40 5.58 0.47
CA THR A 415 -25.47 6.72 1.39
C THR A 415 -24.09 7.38 1.46
N PRO A 416 -24.00 8.70 1.20
CA PRO A 416 -22.75 9.43 1.30
C PRO A 416 -22.16 9.29 2.70
N LEU A 417 -20.84 9.08 2.80
CA LEU A 417 -20.18 9.04 4.09
C LEU A 417 -20.38 10.40 4.80
N PRO A 418 -20.89 10.44 6.04
CA PRO A 418 -20.99 11.69 6.79
C PRO A 418 -19.58 12.20 7.11
N ILE A 419 -19.22 13.36 6.56
CA ILE A 419 -17.97 14.03 6.90
C ILE A 419 -18.24 14.75 8.23
N SER A 420 -18.02 14.05 9.34
CA SER A 420 -18.38 14.53 10.69
C SER A 420 -17.23 14.55 11.68
N LEU A 421 -16.02 14.12 11.26
CA LEU A 421 -14.87 14.13 12.16
C LEU A 421 -14.40 15.57 12.37
N PRO A 422 -14.17 15.99 13.63
CA PRO A 422 -13.50 17.25 13.94
C PRO A 422 -12.15 17.31 13.20
N LEU A 423 -11.80 18.50 12.71
CA LEU A 423 -10.56 18.70 11.95
C LEU A 423 -9.31 18.26 12.73
N GLU A 424 -9.34 18.45 14.06
CA GLU A 424 -8.27 18.10 14.98
C GLU A 424 -7.98 16.58 15.02
N GLU A 425 -8.97 15.73 14.74
CA GLU A 425 -8.75 14.28 14.67
C GLU A 425 -7.93 13.86 13.43
N TYR A 426 -7.72 14.77 12.47
CA TYR A 426 -6.88 14.57 11.30
C TYR A 426 -5.46 15.15 11.46
N PHE A 427 -5.15 15.83 12.56
CA PHE A 427 -3.82 16.38 12.81
C PHE A 427 -2.84 15.27 13.18
N ASN A 428 -2.29 14.65 12.14
CA ASN A 428 -1.31 13.57 12.20
C ASN A 428 0.01 14.00 11.55
N GLU A 429 0.99 13.08 11.53
CA GLU A 429 2.28 13.31 10.87
C GLU A 429 2.15 13.72 9.40
N ASP A 430 1.14 13.22 8.66
CA ASP A 430 0.92 13.55 7.24
C ASP A 430 0.63 15.05 7.05
N ILE A 431 -0.28 15.62 7.86
CA ILE A 431 -0.58 17.06 7.84
C ILE A 431 0.65 17.87 8.24
N VAL A 432 1.39 17.46 9.28
CA VAL A 432 2.62 18.15 9.71
C VAL A 432 3.64 18.20 8.57
N THR A 433 3.87 17.08 7.88
CA THR A 433 4.76 17.00 6.73
C THR A 433 4.31 17.93 5.61
N TYR A 434 3.02 17.93 5.27
CA TYR A 434 2.48 18.79 4.22
C TYR A 434 2.60 20.29 4.57
N VAL A 435 2.23 20.70 5.78
CA VAL A 435 2.36 22.09 6.28
C VAL A 435 3.81 22.53 6.24
N THR A 436 4.72 21.68 6.72
CA THR A 436 6.16 21.98 6.76
C THR A 436 6.71 22.14 5.35
N LYS A 437 6.32 21.27 4.41
CA LYS A 437 6.70 21.41 3.00
C LYS A 437 6.22 22.75 2.42
N GLU A 438 4.95 23.11 2.59
CA GLU A 438 4.41 24.38 2.08
C GLU A 438 5.14 25.60 2.69
N TYR A 439 5.47 25.56 3.98
CA TYR A 439 6.27 26.59 4.63
C TYR A 439 7.67 26.74 3.99
N LEU A 440 8.38 25.64 3.77
CA LEU A 440 9.71 25.65 3.16
C LEU A 440 9.64 26.18 1.70
N VAL A 441 8.63 25.77 0.93
CA VAL A 441 8.40 26.31 -0.42
C VAL A 441 8.16 27.82 -0.39
N GLN A 442 7.38 28.32 0.56
CA GLN A 442 7.16 29.78 0.74
C GLN A 442 8.43 30.54 1.16
N LYS A 443 9.46 29.86 1.68
CA LYS A 443 10.79 30.43 1.93
C LYS A 443 11.69 30.42 0.69
N GLY A 444 11.19 29.91 -0.44
CA GLY A 444 11.96 29.76 -1.66
C GLY A 444 12.92 28.57 -1.61
N TYR A 445 12.68 27.60 -0.71
CA TYR A 445 13.52 26.41 -0.63
C TYR A 445 13.05 25.41 -1.70
N GLU A 446 14.00 24.71 -2.30
CA GLU A 446 13.71 23.65 -3.27
C GLU A 446 13.53 22.33 -2.53
N ILE A 447 12.35 21.72 -2.64
CA ILE A 447 12.10 20.41 -2.06
C ILE A 447 12.67 19.34 -3.01
N VAL A 448 13.60 18.53 -2.52
CA VAL A 448 14.30 17.51 -3.29
C VAL A 448 13.65 16.14 -3.11
N ALA A 449 13.26 15.81 -1.88
CA ALA A 449 12.58 14.57 -1.58
C ALA A 449 11.50 14.80 -0.52
N ILE A 450 10.42 14.03 -0.63
CA ILE A 450 9.37 13.98 0.38
C ILE A 450 8.97 12.52 0.60
N SER A 451 8.75 12.18 1.85
CA SER A 451 8.29 10.87 2.30
C SER A 451 7.21 11.08 3.35
N TYR A 452 6.06 10.43 3.14
CA TYR A 452 4.97 10.44 4.11
C TYR A 452 4.93 9.08 4.84
N PRO A 453 4.40 9.01 6.08
CA PRO A 453 4.36 7.77 6.86
C PRO A 453 3.74 6.59 6.11
N ASP A 454 2.65 6.85 5.36
CA ASP A 454 1.92 5.85 4.58
C ASP A 454 2.28 5.86 3.07
N ALA A 455 3.12 6.80 2.60
CA ALA A 455 3.63 6.83 1.23
C ALA A 455 5.14 7.10 1.19
N GLN A 456 5.91 6.10 1.65
CA GLN A 456 7.37 6.12 1.53
C GLN A 456 7.76 5.89 0.07
N GLY A 457 8.37 6.90 -0.56
CA GLY A 457 8.80 6.87 -1.94
C GLY A 457 10.02 5.97 -2.20
N ASP A 458 10.68 6.17 -3.34
CA ASP A 458 11.96 5.53 -3.66
C ASP A 458 13.17 6.42 -3.30
N ARG A 459 12.95 7.60 -2.72
CA ARG A 459 13.97 8.61 -2.37
C ARG A 459 14.49 8.42 -0.95
N CYS A 460 15.11 7.27 -0.68
CA CYS A 460 15.74 6.97 0.60
C CYS A 460 17.26 7.21 0.54
N VAL A 461 17.85 7.56 1.68
CA VAL A 461 19.30 7.58 1.85
C VAL A 461 19.77 6.15 1.99
N LEU A 462 20.71 5.76 1.13
CA LEU A 462 21.29 4.42 1.13
C LEU A 462 22.58 4.41 1.95
N VAL A 463 22.56 3.71 3.07
CA VAL A 463 23.69 3.61 4.00
C VAL A 463 24.26 2.19 3.96
N GLY A 464 25.58 2.06 3.82
CA GLY A 464 26.27 0.76 3.76
C GLY A 464 26.68 0.33 2.34
N SER A 465 26.97 -0.96 2.16
CA SER A 465 27.43 -1.49 0.87
C SER A 465 26.92 -2.91 0.58
N GLY A 466 26.84 -3.27 -0.71
CA GLY A 466 26.44 -4.61 -1.14
C GLY A 466 25.01 -4.98 -0.76
N ARG A 467 24.83 -6.11 -0.07
CA ARG A 467 23.51 -6.62 0.38
C ARG A 467 23.09 -6.08 1.75
N GLU A 468 23.93 -5.25 2.38
CA GLU A 468 23.74 -4.64 3.71
C GLU A 468 23.37 -3.16 3.58
N ILE A 469 22.86 -2.74 2.42
CA ILE A 469 22.42 -1.36 2.21
C ILE A 469 21.09 -1.16 2.95
N ASP A 470 21.14 -0.40 4.03
CA ASP A 470 19.97 0.05 4.76
C ASP A 470 19.35 1.26 4.05
N ARG A 471 18.01 1.30 4.06
CA ARG A 471 17.22 2.40 3.50
C ARG A 471 16.74 3.28 4.63
N THR A 472 17.31 4.48 4.74
CA THR A 472 16.89 5.48 5.72
C THR A 472 16.02 6.52 5.03
N TYR A 473 14.76 6.62 5.46
CA TYR A 473 13.81 7.60 4.96
C TYR A 473 13.87 8.87 5.82
N VAL A 474 13.91 10.01 5.16
CA VAL A 474 13.78 11.34 5.75
C VAL A 474 12.51 11.97 5.19
N ASP A 475 11.67 12.55 6.05
CA ASP A 475 10.35 13.04 5.65
C ASP A 475 10.43 14.15 4.60
N ILE A 476 11.34 15.11 4.77
CA ILE A 476 11.61 16.14 3.74
C ILE A 476 13.12 16.36 3.62
N ILE A 477 13.62 16.37 2.39
CA ILE A 477 14.96 16.88 2.07
C ILE A 477 14.78 18.13 1.22
N ALA A 478 15.38 19.24 1.64
CA ALA A 478 15.27 20.52 0.96
C ALA A 478 16.62 21.22 0.76
N LEU A 479 16.73 22.02 -0.29
CA LEU A 479 17.87 22.90 -0.56
C LEU A 479 17.49 24.34 -0.26
N THR A 480 18.34 25.02 0.50
CA THR A 480 18.16 26.44 0.82
C THR A 480 18.82 27.33 -0.26
N PRO A 481 18.36 28.59 -0.42
CA PRO A 481 18.99 29.56 -1.31
C PRO A 481 20.48 29.85 -0.98
N ASP A 482 20.89 29.64 0.27
CA ASP A 482 22.27 29.79 0.74
C ASP A 482 23.09 28.49 0.67
N HIS A 483 22.68 27.54 -0.19
CA HIS A 483 23.43 26.32 -0.51
C HIS A 483 23.65 25.38 0.69
N LYS A 484 22.58 25.13 1.45
CA LYS A 484 22.53 24.11 2.52
C LYS A 484 21.51 23.04 2.19
N ILE A 485 21.69 21.85 2.76
CA ILE A 485 20.74 20.75 2.70
C ILE A 485 20.05 20.64 4.07
N LEU A 486 18.73 20.73 4.08
CA LEU A 486 17.91 20.48 5.26
C LEU A 486 17.42 19.04 5.24
N LEU A 487 17.61 18.34 6.34
CA LEU A 487 17.00 17.04 6.62
C LEU A 487 15.93 17.25 7.68
N VAL A 488 14.67 17.05 7.29
CA VAL A 488 13.51 17.41 8.10
C VAL A 488 12.73 16.17 8.51
N GLU A 489 12.44 16.06 9.79
CA GLU A 489 11.56 15.02 10.34
C GLU A 489 10.32 15.65 10.95
N CYS A 490 9.16 15.06 10.66
CA CYS A 490 7.87 15.60 11.01
C CYS A 490 7.18 14.67 12.00
N LYS A 491 6.81 15.21 13.17
CA LYS A 491 6.09 14.49 14.21
C LYS A 491 4.77 15.13 14.53
N GLN A 492 3.78 14.30 14.84
CA GLN A 492 2.51 14.81 15.35
C GLN A 492 2.78 15.68 16.58
N ASN A 493 3.60 15.20 17.53
CA ASN A 493 4.02 15.99 18.69
C ASN A 493 5.55 16.09 18.72
N LEU A 494 6.06 17.30 18.94
CA LEU A 494 7.50 17.56 18.99
C LEU A 494 8.24 16.70 20.03
N ASN A 495 7.61 16.41 21.18
CA ASN A 495 8.20 15.56 22.23
C ASN A 495 8.43 14.08 21.82
N GLN A 496 7.93 13.64 20.67
CA GLN A 496 8.12 12.28 20.14
C GLN A 496 9.32 12.17 19.19
N SER A 497 10.09 13.25 18.99
CA SER A 497 11.14 13.33 17.97
C SER A 497 12.52 12.80 18.39
N TYR A 498 12.67 12.23 19.59
CA TYR A 498 13.99 11.85 20.12
C TYR A 498 14.77 10.90 19.20
N GLU A 499 14.12 9.82 18.74
CA GLU A 499 14.74 8.84 17.83
C GLU A 499 15.06 9.47 16.47
N ASP A 500 14.26 10.42 16.01
CA ASP A 500 14.48 11.12 14.75
C ASP A 500 15.62 12.12 14.84
N CYS A 501 15.82 12.78 15.99
CA CYS A 501 17.03 13.57 16.26
C CYS A 501 18.29 12.70 16.15
N LEU A 502 18.28 11.50 16.76
CA LEU A 502 19.41 10.57 16.66
C LEU A 502 19.66 10.12 15.22
N LYS A 503 18.59 9.81 14.48
CA LYS A 503 18.64 9.44 13.06
C LYS A 503 19.26 10.55 12.20
N LEU A 504 18.79 11.79 12.36
CA LEU A 504 19.31 12.93 11.62
C LEU A 504 20.77 13.21 11.96
N LYS A 505 21.13 13.14 13.24
CA LYS A 505 22.51 13.30 13.70
C LYS A 505 23.45 12.28 13.06
N ASP A 506 23.08 11.00 13.05
CA ASP A 506 23.86 9.93 12.43
C ASP A 506 24.02 10.12 10.90
N LEU A 507 22.96 10.57 10.21
CA LEU A 507 23.05 10.92 8.78
C LEU A 507 24.01 12.09 8.51
N ILE A 508 24.02 13.10 9.40
CA ILE A 508 24.86 14.30 9.26
C ILE A 508 26.32 14.00 9.61
N GLU A 509 26.56 13.31 10.72
CA GLU A 509 27.91 13.08 11.26
C GLU A 509 28.57 11.83 10.65
N THR A 510 27.84 10.73 10.51
CA THR A 510 28.39 9.44 10.07
C THR A 510 28.28 9.25 8.56
N TYR A 511 27.17 9.67 7.95
CA TYR A 511 26.84 9.37 6.55
C TYR A 511 26.56 10.58 5.63
N PRO A 512 27.30 11.70 5.74
CA PRO A 512 26.98 12.92 4.98
C PRO A 512 27.08 12.72 3.47
N GLU A 513 28.02 11.91 3.01
CA GLU A 513 28.23 11.65 1.58
C GLU A 513 27.11 10.79 0.97
N ALA A 514 26.42 9.97 1.77
CA ALA A 514 25.25 9.23 1.30
C ALA A 514 24.07 10.17 1.03
N VAL A 515 23.86 11.16 1.92
CA VAL A 515 22.85 12.21 1.76
C VAL A 515 23.15 13.05 0.52
N LYS A 516 24.38 13.57 0.40
CA LYS A 516 24.79 14.39 -0.75
C LYS A 516 24.71 13.63 -2.07
N LYS A 517 25.07 12.34 -2.08
CA LYS A 517 24.91 11.49 -3.26
C LYS A 517 23.45 11.39 -3.69
N LEU A 518 22.52 11.19 -2.76
CA LEU A 518 21.09 11.17 -3.06
C LEU A 518 20.65 12.51 -3.66
N VAL A 519 21.01 13.63 -3.04
CA VAL A 519 20.68 14.97 -3.53
C VAL A 519 21.23 15.20 -4.94
N ASN A 520 22.53 14.97 -5.18
CA ASN A 520 23.18 15.05 -6.50
C ASN A 520 22.57 14.08 -7.55
N THR A 521 21.89 13.02 -7.11
CA THR A 521 21.22 12.08 -8.03
C THR A 521 19.83 12.59 -8.42
N LEU A 522 19.16 13.27 -7.49
CA LEU A 522 17.81 13.81 -7.68
C LEU A 522 17.82 15.22 -8.28
N THR A 523 18.95 15.92 -8.19
CA THR A 523 19.16 17.28 -8.70
C THR A 523 20.41 17.32 -9.57
N ASP A 524 20.48 18.28 -10.51
CA ASP A 524 21.68 18.53 -11.30
C ASP A 524 22.69 19.45 -10.57
N VAL A 525 22.61 19.53 -9.24
CA VAL A 525 23.38 20.46 -8.41
C VAL A 525 24.49 19.70 -7.68
N ASP A 526 25.75 20.16 -7.79
CA ASP A 526 26.85 19.64 -6.97
C ASP A 526 26.76 20.19 -5.54
N CYS A 527 26.27 19.35 -4.63
CA CYS A 527 26.15 19.67 -3.21
C CYS A 527 27.31 19.14 -2.35
N SER A 528 28.45 18.75 -2.94
CA SER A 528 29.62 18.21 -2.22
C SER A 528 30.09 19.09 -1.05
N LYS A 529 29.95 20.41 -1.19
CA LYS A 529 30.34 21.42 -0.19
C LYS A 529 29.19 21.94 0.68
N TYR A 530 27.97 21.47 0.47
CA TYR A 530 26.81 22.01 1.17
C TYR A 530 26.83 21.51 2.62
N GLU A 531 26.50 22.40 3.54
CA GLU A 531 26.29 22.07 4.94
C GLU A 531 24.98 21.30 5.11
N LEU A 532 24.97 20.27 5.96
CA LEU A 532 23.78 19.52 6.32
C LEU A 532 23.22 20.06 7.65
N LEU A 533 21.92 20.35 7.69
CA LEU A 533 21.23 20.79 8.89
C LEU A 533 20.05 19.87 9.22
N SER A 534 19.88 19.58 10.50
CA SER A 534 18.72 18.87 11.05
C SER A 534 17.58 19.82 11.38
N VAL A 535 16.37 19.44 11.00
CA VAL A 535 15.13 20.17 11.31
C VAL A 535 14.11 19.21 11.88
N ILE A 536 13.48 19.58 13.00
CA ILE A 536 12.33 18.86 13.54
C ILE A 536 11.10 19.74 13.45
N SER A 537 9.99 19.21 12.94
CA SER A 537 8.71 19.91 12.83
C SER A 537 7.58 19.14 13.51
N GLY A 538 6.64 19.84 14.14
CA GLY A 538 5.49 19.20 14.79
C GLY A 538 4.57 20.16 15.50
N PHE A 539 3.43 19.66 16.01
CA PHE A 539 2.55 20.48 16.83
C PHE A 539 3.19 20.79 18.19
N ASP A 540 2.86 21.97 18.70
CA ASP A 540 3.45 22.57 19.89
C ASP A 540 3.37 21.66 21.12
N SER A 541 4.43 21.63 21.92
CA SER A 541 4.47 20.87 23.17
C SER A 541 5.38 21.51 24.20
N ASP A 542 5.02 21.39 25.47
CA ASP A 542 5.92 21.66 26.58
C ASP A 542 7.24 20.88 26.40
N ASN A 543 8.40 21.54 26.59
CA ASN A 543 9.78 21.00 26.50
C ASN A 543 10.47 20.97 25.12
N THR A 544 10.25 21.96 24.25
CA THR A 544 11.03 22.11 23.00
C THR A 544 12.55 22.25 23.23
N ASP A 545 12.98 22.72 24.40
CA ASP A 545 14.40 22.88 24.75
C ASP A 545 15.20 21.56 24.70
N GLN A 546 14.54 20.41 24.91
CA GLN A 546 15.18 19.09 24.92
C GLN A 546 15.45 18.52 23.52
N ILE A 547 14.95 19.17 22.47
CA ILE A 547 15.08 18.68 21.09
C ILE A 547 16.47 19.05 20.55
N GLU A 548 17.27 18.04 20.24
CA GLU A 548 18.62 18.23 19.66
C GLU A 548 18.52 18.33 18.13
N ALA A 549 18.19 19.53 17.63
CA ALA A 549 18.17 19.85 16.21
C ALA A 549 18.70 21.26 15.94
N ASN A 550 19.18 21.51 14.71
CA ASN A 550 19.65 22.84 14.32
C ASN A 550 18.49 23.85 14.23
N ILE A 551 17.33 23.39 13.78
CA ILE A 551 16.12 24.19 13.61
C ILE A 551 14.93 23.41 14.17
N ILE A 552 14.04 24.09 14.90
CA ILE A 552 12.78 23.52 15.38
C ILE A 552 11.63 24.34 14.80
N CYS A 553 10.66 23.66 14.21
CA CYS A 553 9.45 24.25 13.65
C CYS A 553 8.23 23.82 14.49
N SER A 554 7.61 24.75 15.21
CA SER A 554 6.36 24.49 15.95
C SER A 554 5.16 24.91 15.11
N ILE A 555 4.19 24.01 14.97
CA ILE A 555 2.95 24.23 14.23
C ILE A 555 1.83 24.52 15.22
N SER A 556 1.05 25.56 14.93
CA SER A 556 -0.21 25.88 15.59
C SER A 556 -1.34 25.93 14.56
N TYR A 557 -2.56 25.63 15.01
CA TYR A 557 -3.77 25.69 14.18
C TYR A 557 -4.79 26.66 14.78
N ASP A 558 -5.18 27.65 13.97
CA ASP A 558 -6.27 28.56 14.28
C ASP A 558 -7.58 27.99 13.72
N GLN A 559 -8.39 27.43 14.61
CA GLN A 559 -9.68 26.84 14.27
C GLN A 559 -10.69 27.85 13.73
N ALA A 560 -10.67 29.10 14.21
CA ALA A 560 -11.61 30.13 13.80
C ALA A 560 -11.37 30.56 12.35
N ASN A 561 -10.10 30.68 11.97
CA ASN A 561 -9.71 31.10 10.61
C ASN A 561 -9.34 29.94 9.68
N ARG A 562 -9.30 28.71 10.22
CA ARG A 562 -8.89 27.48 9.53
C ARG A 562 -7.50 27.60 8.89
N LYS A 563 -6.53 28.11 9.64
CA LYS A 563 -5.16 28.36 9.19
C LYS A 563 -4.14 27.65 10.06
N PHE A 564 -3.05 27.21 9.46
CA PHE A 564 -1.86 26.82 10.22
C PHE A 564 -0.89 27.99 10.31
N SER A 565 -0.16 28.07 11.41
CA SER A 565 1.01 28.94 11.54
C SER A 565 2.19 28.11 11.98
N LEU A 566 3.35 28.38 11.39
CA LEU A 566 4.60 27.71 11.74
C LEU A 566 5.58 28.74 12.29
N THR A 567 6.09 28.46 13.49
CA THR A 567 7.10 29.27 14.18
C THR A 567 8.42 28.53 14.18
N GLU A 568 9.46 29.18 13.66
CA GLU A 568 10.82 28.66 13.60
C GLU A 568 11.63 29.13 14.80
N TYR A 569 12.33 28.20 15.44
CA TYR A 569 13.26 28.43 16.52
C TYR A 569 14.66 27.94 16.15
N LYS A 570 15.67 28.66 16.64
CA LYS A 570 17.07 28.23 16.60
C LYS A 570 17.66 28.27 18.00
N LYS A 571 18.64 27.40 18.24
CA LYS A 571 19.43 27.41 19.47
C LYS A 571 20.59 28.42 19.32
N ASN A 572 20.76 29.28 20.31
CA ASN A 572 21.96 30.11 20.42
C ASN A 572 23.14 29.31 21.01
N GLU A 573 24.31 29.95 21.17
CA GLU A 573 25.51 29.32 21.74
C GLU A 573 25.28 28.76 23.16
N ASN A 574 24.32 29.32 23.92
CA ASN A 574 23.92 28.89 25.26
C ASN A 574 22.80 27.83 25.24
N GLN A 575 22.50 27.23 24.07
CA GLN A 575 21.43 26.24 23.88
C GLN A 575 20.01 26.77 24.17
N GLN A 576 19.83 28.09 24.28
CA GLN A 576 18.51 28.69 24.47
C GLN A 576 17.83 28.90 23.11
N LEU A 577 16.54 28.56 23.04
CA LEU A 577 15.72 28.80 21.86
C LEU A 577 15.41 30.29 21.74
N TYR A 578 15.55 30.81 20.52
CA TYR A 578 15.02 32.11 20.13
C TYR A 578 14.17 31.98 18.87
N THR A 579 13.07 32.72 18.82
CA THR A 579 12.21 32.77 17.63
C THR A 579 12.93 33.48 16.50
N VAL A 580 13.00 32.82 15.35
CA VAL A 580 13.55 33.39 14.12
C VAL A 580 12.44 34.08 13.33
N GLU A 581 11.33 33.38 13.14
CA GLU A 581 10.22 33.82 12.29
C GLU A 581 8.94 33.09 12.68
N THR A 582 7.78 33.72 12.46
CA THR A 582 6.47 33.06 12.44
C THR A 582 5.79 33.39 11.14
N LYS A 583 5.27 32.38 10.45
CA LYS A 583 4.62 32.54 9.15
C LYS A 583 3.33 31.75 9.09
N GLU A 584 2.29 32.38 8.55
CA GLU A 584 1.03 31.69 8.27
C GLU A 584 1.20 30.78 7.04
N VAL A 585 0.81 29.51 7.20
CA VAL A 585 0.75 28.53 6.12
C VAL A 585 -0.73 28.32 5.78
N TYR A 586 -1.10 28.77 4.58
CA TYR A 586 -2.46 28.64 4.09
C TYR A 586 -2.68 27.23 3.56
N ILE A 587 -3.41 26.42 4.33
CA ILE A 587 -3.93 25.13 3.86
C ILE A 587 -5.45 25.23 3.92
N CYS A 588 -6.08 25.21 2.75
CA CYS A 588 -7.53 25.15 2.67
C CYS A 588 -7.95 23.71 3.00
N ILE A 589 -8.38 23.44 4.24
CA ILE A 589 -8.92 22.14 4.65
C ILE A 589 -10.42 22.06 4.36
#